data_AF-A0A4V3DEN8-F1
#
_entry.id   AF-A0A4V3DEN8-F1
#
_cell.length_a   1.000
_cell.length_b   1.000
_cell.length_c   1.000
_cell.angle_alpha   90.00
_cell.angle_beta   90.00
_cell.angle_gamma   90.00
#
_symmetry.space_group_name_H-M   'P 1'
#
loop_
_entity.id
_entity.type
_entity.pdbx_description
1 polymer ?
#
loop_
_entity_poly.entity_id
_entity_poly.type
_entity_poly.pdbx_seq_one_letter_code
_entity_poly.pdbx_strand_id
1 'polypeptide(L)' 'MASAPIPAELERRIKALESVENQGEDFDASSWFWLALLGVALPLVALAWGWLA' A
#
# COMPACT_ATOMS: atom_id res chain seq x y z
N MET A 1 17.54 27.09 1.81
CA MET A 1 16.24 27.56 2.33
C MET A 1 16.27 27.34 3.83
N ALA A 2 16.09 28.37 4.65
CA ALA A 2 16.09 28.19 6.10
C ALA A 2 14.82 27.44 6.50
N SER A 3 14.98 26.22 6.99
CA SER A 3 13.89 25.41 7.55
C SER A 3 13.35 26.15 8.77
N ALA A 4 12.14 26.69 8.67
CA ALA A 4 11.45 27.19 9.86
C ALA A 4 11.35 26.02 10.87
N PRO A 5 11.50 26.26 12.18
CA PRO A 5 11.35 25.20 13.17
C PRO A 5 9.98 24.56 13.02
N ILE A 6 9.95 23.25 12.76
CA ILE A 6 8.71 22.48 12.68
C ILE A 6 8.04 22.48 14.06
N PRO A 7 6.71 22.61 14.14
CA PRO A 7 6.00 22.56 15.41
C PRO A 7 6.29 21.25 16.14
N ALA A 8 6.50 21.31 17.46
CA ALA A 8 6.91 20.15 18.26
C ALA A 8 5.95 18.95 18.17
N GLU A 9 4.66 19.20 17.97
CA GLU A 9 3.68 18.14 17.74
C GLU A 9 3.87 17.44 16.39
N LEU A 10 4.21 18.21 15.36
CA LEU A 10 4.47 17.68 14.02
C LEU A 10 5.72 16.79 14.03
N GLU A 11 6.78 17.25 14.69
CA GLU A 11 8.02 16.48 14.88
C GLU A 11 7.74 15.16 15.63
N ARG A 12 6.89 15.20 16.66
CA ARG A 12 6.49 14.00 17.41
C ARG A 12 5.77 12.97 16.53
N ARG A 13 4.89 13.43 15.64
CA ARG A 13 4.14 12.56 14.70
C ARG A 13 5.02 12.01 13.59
N ILE A 14 5.89 12.83 13.04
CA ILE A 14 6.87 12.40 12.03
C ILE A 14 7.73 11.29 12.62
N LYS A 15 8.28 11.50 13.82
CA LYS A 15 9.07 10.50 14.52
C LYS A 15 8.29 9.21 14.79
N ALA A 16 7.00 9.30 15.08
CA ALA A 16 6.15 8.13 15.23
C ALA A 16 6.00 7.35 13.91
N LEU A 17 5.79 8.03 12.79
CA LEU A 17 5.64 7.42 11.46
C LEU A 17 6.97 6.86 10.91
N GLU A 18 8.10 7.48 11.26
CA GLU A 18 9.43 7.02 10.86
C GLU A 18 9.90 5.79 11.66
N SER A 19 9.28 5.49 12.80
CA SER A 19 9.59 4.26 13.54
C SER A 19 9.17 3.05 12.74
N VAL A 20 10.11 2.14 12.49
CA VAL A 20 9.90 0.87 11.77
C VAL A 20 8.77 0.04 12.42
N GLU A 21 8.64 0.10 13.74
CA GLU A 21 7.58 -0.61 14.49
C GLU A 21 6.17 -0.08 14.16
N ASN A 22 6.05 1.17 13.71
CA ASN A 22 4.79 1.82 13.37
C ASN A 22 4.51 1.83 11.86
N GLN A 23 5.39 1.25 11.04
CA GLN A 23 5.21 1.19 9.58
C GLN A 23 4.24 0.07 9.15
N GLY A 24 3.82 -0.79 10.08
CA GLY A 24 3.00 -1.96 9.78
C GLY A 24 3.78 -3.04 9.04
N GLU A 25 3.19 -4.23 8.92
CA GLU A 25 3.73 -5.27 8.06
C GLU A 25 3.34 -4.92 6.62
N ASP A 26 4.27 -4.27 5.91
CA ASP A 26 4.02 -3.80 4.55
C ASP A 26 3.77 -5.02 3.64
N PHE A 27 2.63 -5.05 2.93
CA PHE A 27 2.30 -6.06 1.92
C PHE A 27 2.28 -7.52 2.42
N ASP A 28 1.36 -7.82 3.33
CA ASP A 28 1.14 -9.17 3.87
C ASP A 28 0.65 -10.19 2.82
N ALA A 29 0.55 -11.46 3.23
CA ALA A 29 0.10 -12.54 2.35
C ALA A 29 -1.31 -12.31 1.78
N SER A 30 -2.19 -11.63 2.54
CA SER A 30 -3.54 -11.29 2.09
C SER A 30 -3.50 -10.25 0.96
N SER A 31 -2.63 -9.24 1.08
CA SER A 31 -2.38 -8.23 0.05
C SER A 31 -1.91 -8.87 -1.25
N TRP A 32 -0.96 -9.82 -1.17
CA TRP A 32 -0.49 -10.58 -2.34
C TRP A 32 -1.59 -11.40 -3.00
N PHE A 33 -2.42 -12.08 -2.20
CA PHE A 33 -3.55 -12.85 -2.72
C PHE A 33 -4.52 -11.98 -3.50
N TRP A 34 -4.97 -10.86 -2.92
CA TRP A 34 -5.91 -9.96 -3.56
C TRP A 34 -5.32 -9.28 -4.79
N LEU A 35 -4.05 -8.88 -4.74
CA LEU A 35 -3.36 -8.31 -5.90
C LEU A 35 -3.35 -9.28 -7.09
N ALA A 36 -2.98 -10.55 -6.86
CA ALA A 36 -2.96 -11.57 -7.91
C ALA A 36 -4.36 -11.89 -8.43
N LEU A 37 -5.33 -12.04 -7.53
CA LEU A 37 -6.71 -12.38 -7.90
C LEU A 37 -7.37 -11.26 -8.72
N LEU A 38 -7.33 -10.03 -8.23
CA LEU A 38 -8.02 -8.91 -8.85
C LEU A 38 -7.24 -8.31 -10.02
N GLY A 39 -5.92 -8.27 -9.92
CA GLY A 39 -5.05 -7.67 -10.94
C GLY A 39 -4.72 -8.59 -12.12
N VAL A 40 -4.79 -9.91 -11.92
CA VAL A 40 -4.37 -10.88 -12.95
C VAL A 40 -5.45 -11.90 -13.25
N ALA A 41 -5.89 -12.68 -12.25
CA ALA A 41 -6.77 -13.82 -12.50
C ALA A 41 -8.15 -13.38 -13.04
N LEU A 42 -8.77 -12.37 -12.41
CA LEU A 42 -10.09 -11.88 -12.82
C LEU A 42 -10.08 -11.27 -14.24
N PRO A 43 -9.10 -10.42 -14.64
CA PRO A 43 -8.96 -9.97 -16.02
C PRO A 43 -8.79 -11.11 -17.04
N LEU A 44 -7.98 -12.13 -16.73
CA LEU A 44 -7.80 -13.28 -17.63
C LEU A 44 -9.09 -14.06 -17.81
N VAL A 45 -9.85 -14.28 -16.74
CA VAL A 45 -11.16 -14.93 -16.79
C VAL A 45 -12.13 -14.09 -17.63
N ALA A 46 -12.18 -12.78 -17.44
CA ALA A 46 -13.03 -11.89 -18.22
C ALA A 46 -12.67 -11.91 -19.72
N LEU A 47 -11.37 -11.92 -20.04
CA LEU A 47 -10.88 -12.02 -21.42
C LEU A 47 -11.29 -13.36 -22.07
N ALA A 48 -11.09 -14.47 -21.35
CA ALA A 48 -11.47 -15.80 -21.84
C ALA A 48 -12.98 -15.91 -22.06
N TRP A 49 -13.78 -15.34 -21.15
CA TRP A 49 -15.23 -15.30 -21.27
C TRP A 49 -15.66 -14.49 -22.50
N GLY A 50 -15.07 -13.30 -22.70
CA GLY A 50 -15.35 -12.47 -23.87
C GLY A 50 -14.90 -13.08 -25.20
N TRP A 51 -13.97 -14.03 -25.19
CA TRP A 51 -13.55 -14.77 -26.39
C TRP A 51 -14.50 -15.92 -26.75
N LEU A 52 -15.18 -16.49 -25.76
CA LEU A 52 -16.10 -17.64 -25.92
C LEU A 52 -17.56 -17.23 -26.12
N ALA A 53 -17.92 -16.01 -25.76
CA ALA A 53 -19.25 -15.41 -25.90
C ALA A 53 -19.46 -14.77 -27.28
#